data_AF-A0A2N5XGD7-F1
#
_entry.id   AF-A0A2N5XGD7-F1
#
_cell.length_a   1.000
_cell.length_b   1.000
_cell.length_c   1.000
_cell.angle_alpha   90.00
_cell.angle_beta   90.00
_cell.angle_gamma   90.00
#
_symmetry.space_group_name_H-M   'P 1'
#
loop_
_entity.id
_entity.type
_entity.pdbx_description
1 polymer ?
#
loop_
_entity_poly.entity_id
_entity_poly.type
_entity_poly.pdbx_seq_one_letter_code
_entity_poly.pdbx_strand_id
1 'polypeptide(L)' 'NRRELRKRRILPVISRKGRPNIKGLGKLRYVVEQTFALLHQFKRLAVRWERRTELHDAFVSLACSLICWRRLKKANS' A
#
# COMPACT_ATOMS: atom_id res chain seq x y z
N ASN A 1 -9.96 2.76 -12.57
CA ASN A 1 -9.82 1.73 -11.49
C ASN A 1 -11.06 0.88 -11.22
N ARG A 2 -12.30 1.42 -11.10
CA ARG A 2 -13.49 0.58 -10.81
C ARG A 2 -13.79 -0.49 -11.88
N ARG A 3 -13.58 -0.16 -13.16
CA ARG A 3 -13.75 -1.09 -14.29
C ARG A 3 -12.76 -2.27 -14.19
N GLU A 4 -11.51 -1.98 -13.85
CA GLU A 4 -10.47 -2.99 -13.66
C GLU A 4 -10.72 -3.88 -12.45
N LEU A 5 -11.21 -3.33 -11.34
CA LEU A 5 -11.63 -4.14 -10.18
C LEU A 5 -12.75 -5.12 -10.55
N ARG A 6 -13.77 -4.63 -11.28
CA ARG A 6 -14.86 -5.50 -11.76
C ARG A 6 -14.38 -6.56 -12.75
N LYS A 7 -13.45 -6.24 -13.66
CA LYS A 7 -12.82 -7.22 -14.56
C LYS A 7 -12.12 -8.33 -13.76
N ARG A 8 -11.51 -7.98 -12.63
CA ARG A 8 -10.88 -8.93 -11.69
C ARG A 8 -11.86 -9.57 -10.70
N ARG A 9 -13.17 -9.37 -10.88
CA ARG A 9 -14.25 -9.84 -9.98
C ARG A 9 -14.13 -9.33 -8.53
N ILE A 10 -13.47 -8.19 -8.34
CA ILE A 10 -13.34 -7.52 -7.04
C ILE A 10 -14.43 -6.46 -6.93
N LEU A 11 -15.25 -6.55 -5.88
CA LEU A 11 -16.28 -5.54 -5.60
C LEU A 11 -15.61 -4.23 -5.13
N PRO A 12 -15.78 -3.10 -5.83
CA PRO A 12 -15.22 -1.83 -5.41
C PRO A 12 -15.98 -1.25 -4.21
N VAL A 13 -15.49 -1.53 -3.00
CA VAL A 13 -16.01 -0.99 -1.73
C VAL A 13 -15.33 0.35 -1.44
N ILE A 14 -15.94 1.45 -1.89
CA ILE A 14 -15.41 2.82 -1.74
C ILE A 14 -16.57 3.74 -1.31
N SER A 15 -16.35 4.55 -0.27
CA SER A 15 -17.31 5.58 0.16
C SER A 15 -17.65 6.53 -1.00
N ARG A 16 -18.89 6.99 -1.05
CA ARG A 16 -19.37 7.94 -2.08
C ARG A 16 -19.72 9.27 -1.42
N LYS A 17 -19.38 10.37 -2.10
CA LYS A 17 -19.82 11.71 -1.71
C LYS A 17 -21.35 11.74 -1.66
N GLY A 18 -21.93 12.28 -0.58
CA GLY A 18 -23.39 12.36 -0.39
C GLY A 18 -24.09 11.04 -0.04
N ARG A 19 -23.36 9.97 0.28
CA ARG A 19 -23.92 8.71 0.79
C ARG A 19 -23.41 8.45 2.22
N PRO A 20 -24.18 7.73 3.05
CA PRO A 20 -23.70 7.32 4.36
C PRO A 20 -22.37 6.55 4.22
N ASN A 21 -21.44 6.85 5.12
CA ASN A 21 -20.13 6.21 5.14
C ASN A 21 -20.27 4.70 5.42
N ILE A 22 -19.42 3.91 4.76
CA ILE A 22 -19.33 2.48 4.99
C ILE A 22 -18.70 2.26 6.36
N LYS A 23 -19.48 1.76 7.32
CA LYS A 23 -18.99 1.45 8.68
C LYS A 23 -17.89 0.39 8.61
N GLY A 24 -16.80 0.60 9.35
CA GLY A 24 -15.67 -0.35 9.41
C GLY A 24 -14.70 -0.32 8.22
N LEU A 25 -14.97 0.46 7.16
CA LEU A 25 -14.10 0.53 5.98
C LEU A 25 -12.68 1.03 6.33
N GLY A 26 -12.57 1.96 7.27
CA GLY A 26 -11.28 2.47 7.75
C GLY A 26 -10.40 1.38 8.37
N LYS A 27 -10.98 0.45 9.14
CA LYS A 27 -10.23 -0.66 9.76
C LYS A 27 -9.65 -1.61 8.71
N LEU A 28 -10.42 -1.90 7.66
CA LEU A 28 -9.96 -2.74 6.55
C LEU A 28 -8.89 -2.03 5.70
N ARG A 29 -9.07 -0.74 5.43
CA ARG A 29 -8.10 0.05 4.65
C ARG A 29 -6.81 0.33 5.40
N TYR A 30 -6.88 0.47 6.73
CA TYR A 30 -5.75 0.84 7.57
C TYR A 30 -4.54 -0.06 7.35
N VAL A 31 -4.73 -1.38 7.19
CA VAL A 31 -3.63 -2.32 6.96
C VAL A 31 -2.82 -1.94 5.71
N VAL A 32 -3.53 -1.65 4.61
CA VAL A 32 -2.92 -1.28 3.33
C VAL A 32 -2.30 0.11 3.40
N GLU A 33 -3.02 1.07 3.99
CA GLU A 33 -2.57 2.45 4.15
C GLU A 33 -1.31 2.54 5.05
N GLN A 34 -1.24 1.70 6.10
CA GLN A 34 -0.08 1.59 6.96
C GLN A 34 1.14 1.09 6.18
N THR A 35 0.99 0.08 5.32
CA THR A 35 2.09 -0.40 4.47
C THR A 35 2.58 0.70 3.52
N PHE A 36 1.68 1.43 2.88
CA PHE A 36 2.06 2.56 2.02
C PHE A 36 2.78 3.67 2.79
N ALA A 37 2.32 3.99 4.01
CA ALA A 37 2.98 4.98 4.87
C ALA A 37 4.43 4.58 5.20
N LEU A 38 4.71 3.29 5.41
CA LEU A 38 6.06 2.78 5.63
C LEU A 38 6.93 2.86 4.37
N LEU A 39 6.38 2.52 3.19
CA LEU A 39 7.08 2.63 1.92
C LEU A 39 7.40 4.09 1.57
N HIS A 40 6.51 5.02 1.89
CA HIS A 40 6.72 6.45 1.65
C HIS A 40 7.84 7.08 2.49
N GLN A 41 8.32 6.39 3.54
CA GLN A 41 9.54 6.83 4.24
C GLN A 41 10.79 6.70 3.35
N PHE A 42 10.73 5.89 2.29
CA PHE A 42 11.77 5.80 1.29
C PHE A 42 11.46 6.79 0.16
N LYS A 43 12.18 7.93 0.10
CA LYS A 43 11.89 9.06 -0.82
C LYS A 43 11.65 8.65 -2.29
N ARG A 44 12.41 7.67 -2.80
CA ARG A 44 12.30 7.14 -4.18
C ARG A 44 11.04 6.31 -4.43
N LEU A 45 10.41 5.80 -3.37
CA LEU A 45 9.13 5.10 -3.44
C LEU A 45 7.95 6.02 -3.18
N ALA A 46 8.13 7.10 -2.41
CA ALA A 46 7.11 8.13 -2.19
C ALA A 46 6.80 8.91 -3.48
N VAL A 47 7.85 9.31 -4.20
CA VAL A 47 7.76 9.93 -5.51
C VAL A 47 8.53 9.05 -6.47
N ARG A 48 7.83 8.51 -7.48
CA ARG A 48 8.44 7.63 -8.47
C ARG A 48 9.29 8.46 -9.43
N TRP A 49 10.61 8.39 -9.27
CA TRP A 49 11.58 9.01 -10.17
C TRP A 49 12.03 8.07 -11.29
N GLU A 50 11.88 6.76 -11.07
CA GLU A 50 12.32 5.71 -11.98
C GLU A 50 11.37 5.60 -13.18
N ARG A 51 11.89 5.88 -14.37
CA ARG A 51 11.16 5.64 -15.63
C ARG A 51 10.86 4.15 -15.82
N ARG A 52 11.82 3.28 -15.52
CA ARG A 52 11.68 1.81 -15.64
C ARG A 52 10.90 1.22 -14.47
N THR A 53 9.89 0.42 -14.77
CA THR A 53 9.06 -0.29 -13.77
C THR A 53 9.87 -1.33 -13.00
N GLU A 54 10.78 -2.03 -13.67
CA GLU A 54 11.64 -3.07 -13.06
C GLU A 54 12.52 -2.51 -11.93
N LEU A 55 13.11 -1.32 -12.13
CA LEU A 55 13.92 -0.67 -11.11
C LEU A 55 13.06 -0.28 -9.90
N HIS A 56 11.87 0.25 -10.16
CA HIS A 56 10.93 0.58 -9.10
C HIS A 56 10.52 -0.67 -8.30
N ASP A 57 10.23 -1.78 -8.98
CA ASP A 57 9.86 -3.04 -8.35
C ASP A 57 10.98 -3.64 -7.48
N ALA A 58 12.23 -3.52 -7.94
CA ALA A 58 13.41 -3.90 -7.16
C ALA A 58 13.55 -3.04 -5.89
N PHE A 59 13.32 -1.72 -5.98
CA PHE A 59 13.33 -0.85 -4.79
C PHE A 59 12.20 -1.16 -3.81
N VAL A 60 11.00 -1.46 -4.31
CA VAL A 60 9.87 -1.88 -3.47
C VAL A 60 10.22 -3.17 -2.73
N SER A 61 10.77 -4.16 -3.44
CA SER A 61 11.18 -5.44 -2.85
C SER A 61 12.25 -5.25 -1.76
N LEU A 62 13.27 -4.43 -2.02
CA LEU A 62 14.31 -4.10 -1.05
C LEU A 62 13.74 -3.38 0.19
N ALA A 63 12.85 -2.40 0.00
CA ALA A 63 12.23 -1.68 1.10
C ALA A 63 11.38 -2.60 1.98
N CYS A 64 10.59 -3.50 1.38
CA CYS A 64 9.83 -4.52 2.10
C CYS A 64 10.74 -5.41 2.96
N SER A 65 11.84 -5.91 2.39
CA SER A 65 12.83 -6.72 3.13
C SER A 65 13.42 -5.97 4.33
N LEU A 66 13.75 -4.68 4.16
CA LEU A 66 14.26 -3.84 5.26
C LEU A 66 13.21 -3.61 6.36
N ILE A 67 11.95 -3.39 5.99
CA ILE A 67 10.85 -3.24 6.97
C ILE A 67 10.68 -4.53 7.77
N CYS A 68 10.64 -5.68 7.09
CA CYS A 68 10.55 -7.00 7.73
C CYS A 68 11.73 -7.24 8.67
N TRP A 69 12.96 -6.97 8.21
CA TRP A 69 14.17 -7.11 9.02
C TRP A 69 14.14 -6.25 10.28
N ARG A 70 13.74 -4.97 10.17
CA ARG A 70 13.63 -4.06 11.34
C ARG A 70 12.60 -4.56 12.35
N ARG A 71 11.48 -5.10 11.88
CA ARG A 71 10.44 -5.70 12.75
C ARG A 71 10.95 -6.95 13.44
N LEU A 72 11.64 -7.83 12.71
CA LEU A 72 12.23 -9.04 13.29
C LEU A 72 13.28 -8.69 14.35
N LYS A 73 14.19 -7.76 14.06
CA LYS A 73 15.18 -7.29 15.02
C LYS A 73 14.54 -6.73 16.28
N LYS A 74 13.48 -5.92 16.14
CA LYS A 74 12.73 -5.37 17.28
C LYS A 74 12.01 -6.45 18.09
N ALA A 75 11.53 -7.53 17.47
CA ALA A 75 10.88 -8.63 18.17
C ALA A 75 11.88 -9.52 18.94
N ASN A 76 13.12 -9.61 18.46
CA ASN A 76 14.20 -10.38 19.06
C ASN A 76 15.03 -9.58 20.10
N SER A 77 14.68 -8.31 20.34
CA SER A 77 15.31 -7.44 21.36
C SER A 77 14.36 -7.27 22.53
#